data_AF-A0A9Q1BKX1-F1
#
_entry.id   AF-A0A9Q1BKX1-F1
#
_cell.length_a   1.000
_cell.length_b   1.000
_cell.length_c   1.000
_cell.angle_alpha   90.00
_cell.angle_beta   90.00
_cell.angle_gamma   90.00
#
_symmetry.space_group_name_H-M   'P 1'
#
loop_
_entity.id
_entity.type
_entity.pdbx_description
1 polymer ?
#
loop_
_entity_poly.entity_id
_entity_poly.type
_entity_poly.pdbx_seq_one_letter_code
_entity_poly.pdbx_strand_id
1 'polypeptide(L)'
;MDFEKVLEMVGKFGRYQKGICVLLSIPMFVGVAAIFIQVFIAGKSDHWCKITAWENDNCDGMGLSTAECAELKKSLSVPVKKETDGEVEYEKCLKYDVDGINLKTAADMYNNDNGSYTLETISCNEGWEFDTKNFPSTIIMEFELVCGKAYLTNIAQSVFFVGFMVGSVVPGLAADM
;
A
#
# COMPACT_ATOMS: atom_id res chain seq x y z
N MET A 1 -10.70 -45.02 31.15
CA MET A 1 -11.88 -44.20 30.80
C MET A 1 -12.00 -44.24 29.30
N ASP A 2 -12.88 -45.12 28.86
CA ASP A 2 -12.94 -45.75 27.55
C ASP A 2 -13.65 -44.86 26.52
N PHE A 3 -13.09 -43.68 26.23
CA PHE A 3 -13.69 -42.77 25.24
C PHE A 3 -13.72 -43.39 23.84
N GLU A 4 -12.67 -44.15 23.48
CA GLU A 4 -12.58 -44.89 22.22
C GLU A 4 -13.63 -46.01 22.12
N LYS A 5 -13.94 -46.73 23.22
CA LYS A 5 -15.01 -47.75 23.20
C LYS A 5 -16.41 -47.15 23.15
N VAL A 6 -16.62 -45.97 23.72
CA VAL A 6 -17.87 -45.22 23.60
C VAL A 6 -18.06 -44.75 22.15
N LEU A 7 -17.00 -44.26 21.50
CA LEU A 7 -17.01 -43.91 20.07
C LEU A 7 -17.30 -45.12 19.18
N GLU A 8 -16.81 -46.31 19.54
CA GLU A 8 -17.09 -47.54 18.80
C GLU A 8 -18.56 -48.02 18.97
N MET A 9 -19.17 -47.81 20.15
CA MET A 9 -20.60 -48.08 20.41
C MET A 9 -21.57 -47.09 19.76
N VAL A 10 -21.17 -45.82 19.59
CA VAL A 10 -22.02 -44.76 19.00
C VAL A 10 -22.13 -44.88 17.47
N GLY A 11 -21.30 -45.69 16.83
CA GLY A 11 -21.34 -45.98 15.40
C GLY A 11 -20.36 -45.14 14.58
N LYS A 12 -19.88 -45.70 13.46
CA LYS A 12 -18.89 -45.08 12.55
C LYS A 12 -19.34 -43.67 12.10
N PHE A 13 -18.37 -42.76 11.98
CA PHE A 13 -18.56 -41.38 11.47
C PHE A 13 -19.43 -41.35 10.20
N GLY A 14 -20.71 -41.01 10.37
CA GLY A 14 -21.72 -41.09 9.33
C GLY A 14 -21.58 -39.98 8.28
N ARG A 15 -22.27 -40.12 7.15
CA ARG A 15 -22.31 -39.08 6.08
C ARG A 15 -22.78 -37.72 6.61
N TYR A 16 -23.73 -37.73 7.54
CA TYR A 16 -24.29 -36.52 8.18
C TYR A 16 -23.28 -35.82 9.11
N GLN A 17 -22.57 -36.58 9.97
CA GLN A 17 -21.49 -36.07 10.81
C GLN A 17 -20.37 -35.43 9.98
N LYS A 18 -19.95 -36.08 8.89
CA LYS A 18 -18.97 -35.51 7.95
C LYS A 18 -19.47 -34.21 7.34
N GLY A 19 -20.74 -34.15 6.95
CA GLY A 19 -21.38 -32.94 6.42
C GLY A 19 -21.35 -31.78 7.42
N ILE A 20 -21.72 -32.02 8.68
CA ILE A 20 -21.67 -31.01 9.75
C ILE A 20 -20.23 -30.52 10.00
N CYS A 21 -19.26 -31.43 10.09
CA CYS A 21 -17.86 -31.05 10.29
C CYS A 21 -17.34 -30.17 9.14
N VAL A 22 -17.68 -30.48 7.89
CA VAL A 22 -17.32 -29.64 6.74
C VAL A 22 -17.99 -28.28 6.84
N LEU A 23 -19.28 -28.23 7.17
CA LEU A 23 -20.06 -27.00 7.27
C LEU A 23 -19.52 -26.06 8.37
N LEU A 24 -19.08 -26.62 9.50
CA LEU A 24 -18.41 -25.90 10.58
C LEU A 24 -16.98 -25.46 10.22
N SER A 25 -16.32 -26.13 9.27
CA SER A 25 -14.96 -25.80 8.84
C SER A 25 -14.91 -24.63 7.83
N ILE A 26 -15.98 -24.41 7.07
CA ILE A 26 -16.09 -23.31 6.10
C ILE A 26 -15.82 -21.92 6.74
N PRO A 27 -16.49 -21.51 7.83
CA PRO A 27 -16.25 -20.19 8.43
C PRO A 27 -14.82 -20.02 8.96
N MET A 28 -14.21 -21.08 9.49
CA MET A 28 -12.79 -21.09 9.87
C MET A 28 -11.89 -20.79 8.68
N PHE A 29 -12.12 -21.46 7.55
CA PHE A 29 -11.33 -21.26 6.34
C PHE A 29 -11.50 -19.84 5.77
N VAL A 30 -12.72 -19.31 5.76
CA VAL A 30 -13.01 -17.93 5.33
C VAL A 30 -12.31 -16.93 6.24
N GLY A 31 -12.32 -17.14 7.56
CA GLY A 31 -11.64 -16.27 8.51
C GLY A 31 -10.12 -16.21 8.26
N VAL A 32 -9.48 -17.36 8.05
CA VAL A 32 -8.05 -17.41 7.70
C VAL A 32 -7.79 -16.74 6.35
N ALA A 33 -8.62 -17.00 5.34
CA ALA A 33 -8.49 -16.36 4.04
C ALA A 33 -8.61 -14.82 4.14
N ALA A 34 -9.52 -14.30 4.95
CA ALA A 34 -9.67 -12.86 5.19
C ALA A 34 -8.40 -12.22 5.78
N ILE A 35 -7.72 -12.93 6.69
CA ILE A 35 -6.42 -12.52 7.25
C ILE A 35 -5.35 -12.51 6.15
N PHE A 36 -5.34 -13.44 5.19
CA PHE A 36 -4.36 -13.37 4.12
C PHE A 36 -4.64 -12.23 3.13
N ILE A 37 -5.91 -12.04 2.78
CA ILE A 37 -6.34 -11.03 1.80
C ILE A 37 -5.96 -9.61 2.23
N GLN A 38 -6.04 -9.29 3.52
CA GLN A 38 -5.73 -7.94 4.04
C GLN A 38 -4.32 -7.45 3.65
N VAL A 39 -3.34 -8.37 3.53
CA VAL A 39 -1.94 -8.04 3.19
C VAL A 39 -1.84 -7.51 1.77
N PHE A 40 -2.69 -8.02 0.87
CA PHE A 40 -2.76 -7.55 -0.52
C PHE A 40 -3.57 -6.27 -0.64
N ILE A 41 -4.66 -6.12 0.12
CA ILE A 41 -5.48 -4.90 0.14
C ILE A 41 -4.66 -3.70 0.65
N ALA A 42 -3.81 -3.92 1.66
CA ALA A 42 -2.91 -2.91 2.22
C ALA A 42 -1.48 -3.01 1.67
N GLY A 43 -1.32 -3.49 0.43
CA GLY A 43 -0.03 -3.58 -0.25
C GLY A 43 0.62 -2.20 -0.38
N LYS A 44 1.88 -2.08 0.07
CA LYS A 44 2.66 -0.85 -0.10
C LYS A 44 3.15 -0.76 -1.54
N SER A 45 2.77 0.31 -2.24
CA SER A 45 3.32 0.70 -3.54
C SER A 45 4.31 1.87 -3.38
N ASP A 46 5.20 2.00 -4.36
CA ASP A 46 6.04 3.18 -4.45
C ASP A 46 5.18 4.40 -4.83
N HIS A 47 5.54 5.57 -4.31
CA HIS A 47 4.76 6.79 -4.47
C HIS A 47 5.65 8.03 -4.51
N TRP A 48 5.13 9.07 -5.15
CA TRP A 48 5.76 10.38 -5.25
C TRP A 48 4.69 11.48 -5.19
N CYS A 49 5.11 12.73 -4.94
CA CYS A 49 4.19 13.85 -4.92
C CYS A 49 3.60 14.07 -6.32
N LYS A 50 2.29 14.35 -6.39
CA LYS A 50 1.68 14.88 -7.60
C LYS A 50 2.11 16.35 -7.81
N ILE A 51 2.35 16.74 -9.06
CA ILE A 51 2.74 18.10 -9.44
C ILE A 51 1.71 18.65 -10.42
N THR A 52 0.85 19.55 -9.98
CA THR A 52 -0.20 20.08 -10.89
C THR A 52 0.38 21.06 -11.90
N ALA A 53 1.45 21.79 -11.51
CA ALA A 53 2.12 22.78 -12.35
C ALA A 53 2.58 22.22 -13.71
N TRP A 54 2.97 20.93 -13.76
CA TRP A 54 3.49 20.27 -14.96
C TRP A 54 2.56 19.17 -15.49
N GLU A 55 1.32 19.07 -14.99
CA GLU A 55 0.40 17.99 -15.39
C GLU A 55 0.11 18.02 -16.91
N ASN A 56 -0.07 19.23 -17.46
CA ASN A 56 -0.39 19.44 -18.87
C ASN A 56 0.83 19.59 -19.80
N ASP A 57 2.04 19.62 -19.25
CA ASP A 57 3.27 19.79 -20.04
C ASP A 57 3.69 18.47 -20.67
N ASN A 58 3.59 18.35 -21.99
CA ASN A 58 3.85 17.09 -22.72
C ASN A 58 5.30 16.90 -23.20
N CYS A 59 6.27 17.67 -22.69
CA CYS A 59 7.68 17.64 -23.14
C CYS A 59 7.90 17.71 -24.67
N ASP A 60 6.91 18.14 -25.45
CA ASP A 60 6.91 18.09 -26.92
C ASP A 60 8.09 18.88 -27.53
N GLY A 61 8.48 19.97 -26.87
CA GLY A 61 9.64 20.79 -27.24
C GLY A 61 11.02 20.25 -26.82
N MET A 62 11.08 19.08 -26.19
CA MET A 62 12.34 18.43 -25.75
C MET A 62 12.68 17.17 -26.55
N GLY A 63 11.79 16.72 -27.46
CA GLY A 63 12.01 15.51 -28.26
C GLY A 63 12.00 14.21 -27.46
N LEU A 64 11.40 14.20 -26.27
CA LEU A 64 11.28 13.05 -25.38
C LEU A 64 9.95 12.32 -25.60
N SER A 65 9.94 11.00 -25.38
CA SER A 65 8.69 10.24 -25.33
C SER A 65 7.88 10.54 -24.06
N THR A 66 6.60 10.16 -24.03
CA THR A 66 5.73 10.36 -22.85
C THR A 66 6.26 9.67 -21.59
N ALA A 67 6.90 8.50 -21.74
CA ALA A 67 7.50 7.78 -20.63
C ALA A 67 8.77 8.48 -20.09
N GLU A 68 9.63 8.95 -20.98
CA GLU A 68 10.84 9.70 -20.59
C GLU A 68 10.49 11.04 -19.95
N CYS A 69 9.43 11.70 -20.42
CA CYS A 69 8.91 12.92 -19.83
C CYS A 69 8.41 12.70 -18.39
N ALA A 70 7.74 11.59 -18.11
CA ALA A 70 7.28 11.26 -16.77
C ALA A 70 8.45 11.02 -15.79
N GLU A 71 9.48 10.30 -16.24
CA GLU A 71 10.71 10.08 -15.46
C GLU A 71 11.47 11.40 -15.22
N LEU A 72 11.54 12.29 -16.21
CA LEU A 72 12.15 13.61 -16.07
C LEU A 72 11.38 14.49 -15.07
N LYS A 73 10.04 14.51 -15.14
CA LYS A 73 9.20 15.23 -14.18
C LYS A 73 9.46 14.73 -12.76
N LYS A 74 9.59 13.42 -12.57
CA LYS A 74 9.88 12.80 -11.29
C LYS A 74 11.26 13.19 -10.75
N SER A 75 12.31 13.14 -11.58
CA SER A 75 13.67 13.51 -11.14
C SER A 75 13.81 15.01 -10.86
N LEU A 76 13.09 15.87 -11.59
CA LEU A 76 13.08 17.33 -11.41
C LEU A 76 12.12 17.83 -10.33
N SER A 77 11.42 16.95 -9.61
CA SER A 77 10.46 17.38 -8.59
C SER A 77 10.69 16.75 -7.23
N VAL A 78 11.34 15.59 -7.19
CA VAL A 78 11.57 14.84 -5.95
C VAL A 78 13.04 14.91 -5.56
N PRO A 79 13.39 15.39 -4.34
CA PRO A 79 14.77 15.45 -3.89
C PRO A 79 15.35 14.06 -3.66
N VAL A 80 16.66 13.93 -3.88
CA VAL A 80 17.40 12.70 -3.59
C VAL A 80 17.67 12.62 -2.10
N LYS A 81 17.25 11.53 -1.46
CA LYS A 81 17.53 11.24 -0.04
C LYS A 81 18.98 10.80 0.13
N LYS A 82 19.40 9.82 -0.67
CA LYS A 82 20.72 9.18 -0.60
C LYS A 82 21.10 8.64 -1.97
N GLU A 83 22.37 8.79 -2.29
CA GLU A 83 23.00 8.12 -3.43
C GLU A 83 24.02 7.13 -2.86
N THR A 84 23.85 5.84 -3.15
CA THR A 84 24.77 4.79 -2.68
C THR A 84 25.08 3.86 -3.85
N ASP A 85 26.38 3.77 -4.21
CA ASP A 85 26.89 2.84 -5.23
C ASP A 85 26.18 2.94 -6.60
N GLY A 86 25.75 4.14 -6.98
CA GLY A 86 25.03 4.40 -8.24
C GLY A 86 23.51 4.19 -8.18
N GLU A 87 22.96 3.77 -7.04
CA GLU A 87 21.52 3.72 -6.80
C GLU A 87 21.04 5.00 -6.10
N VAL A 88 20.10 5.70 -6.75
CA VAL A 88 19.52 6.97 -6.28
C VAL A 88 18.22 6.69 -5.54
N GLU A 89 18.21 6.89 -4.23
CA GLU A 89 17.00 6.81 -3.40
C GLU A 89 16.36 8.21 -3.31
N TYR A 90 15.16 8.35 -3.86
CA TYR A 90 14.37 9.59 -3.79
C TYR A 90 13.59 9.71 -2.48
N GLU A 91 13.42 10.94 -2.01
CA GLU A 91 12.55 11.26 -0.88
C GLU A 91 11.08 11.09 -1.25
N LYS A 92 10.39 10.16 -0.61
CA LYS A 92 8.99 9.85 -0.98
C LYS A 92 7.98 10.88 -0.49
N CYS A 93 8.34 11.75 0.45
CA CYS A 93 7.40 12.61 1.18
C CYS A 93 7.57 14.11 0.95
N LEU A 94 8.60 14.49 0.20
CA LEU A 94 8.98 15.87 -0.05
C LEU A 94 9.05 16.09 -1.56
N LYS A 95 8.75 17.32 -1.98
CA LYS A 95 9.02 17.81 -3.33
C LYS A 95 9.67 19.17 -3.27
N TYR A 96 10.27 19.58 -4.37
CA TYR A 96 10.67 20.97 -4.53
C TYR A 96 9.46 21.84 -4.85
N ASP A 97 9.51 23.08 -4.36
CA ASP A 97 8.52 24.09 -4.67
C ASP A 97 8.73 24.62 -6.09
N VAL A 98 7.90 24.13 -7.01
CA VAL A 98 7.95 24.45 -8.44
C VAL A 98 6.79 25.35 -8.87
N ASP A 99 6.09 25.96 -7.90
CA ASP A 99 4.97 26.85 -8.18
C ASP A 99 5.43 28.04 -9.03
N GLY A 100 4.78 28.24 -10.19
CA GLY A 100 5.14 29.28 -11.14
C GLY A 100 6.37 29.00 -12.03
N ILE A 101 6.98 27.81 -11.95
CA ILE A 101 8.11 27.40 -12.79
C ILE A 101 7.62 26.42 -13.86
N ASN A 102 7.97 26.65 -15.12
CA ASN A 102 7.66 25.70 -16.21
C ASN A 102 8.67 24.55 -16.23
N LEU A 103 8.24 23.37 -16.69
CA LEU A 103 9.09 22.17 -16.76
C LEU A 103 10.40 22.40 -17.52
N LYS A 104 10.36 23.17 -18.61
CA LYS A 104 11.55 23.50 -19.40
C LYS A 104 12.56 24.34 -18.64
N THR A 105 12.08 25.36 -17.94
CA THR A 105 12.92 26.20 -17.10
C THR A 105 13.54 25.39 -15.96
N ALA A 106 12.76 24.51 -15.33
CA ALA A 106 13.27 23.60 -14.30
C ALA A 106 14.38 22.68 -14.83
N ALA A 107 14.19 22.11 -16.03
CA ALA A 107 15.21 21.30 -16.69
C ALA A 107 16.48 22.11 -17.02
N ASP A 108 16.34 23.33 -17.55
CA ASP A 108 17.47 24.21 -17.87
C ASP A 108 18.27 24.58 -16.61
N MET A 109 17.57 24.85 -15.50
CA MET A 109 18.20 25.14 -14.20
C MET A 109 18.98 23.94 -13.67
N TYR A 110 18.38 22.74 -13.70
CA TYR A 110 19.02 21.50 -13.27
C TYR A 110 20.31 21.21 -14.06
N ASN A 111 20.29 21.44 -15.38
CA ASN A 111 21.47 21.23 -16.24
C ASN A 111 22.57 22.27 -16.00
N ASN A 112 22.22 23.52 -15.65
CA ASN A 112 23.20 24.57 -15.40
C ASN A 112 23.91 24.42 -14.04
N ASP A 113 23.24 23.85 -13.05
CA ASP A 113 23.73 23.75 -11.67
C ASP A 113 24.21 22.33 -11.31
N ASN A 114 24.75 21.60 -12.31
CA ASN A 114 25.37 20.27 -12.16
C ASN A 114 24.49 19.22 -11.44
N GLY A 115 23.18 19.25 -11.66
CA GLY A 115 22.24 18.26 -11.09
C GLY A 115 21.76 18.57 -9.68
N SER A 116 22.01 19.77 -9.18
CA SER A 116 21.34 20.35 -8.02
C SER A 116 20.48 21.53 -8.50
N TYR A 117 19.41 21.86 -7.78
CA TYR A 117 18.71 23.12 -8.01
C TYR A 117 18.28 23.67 -6.66
N THR A 118 18.42 24.98 -6.48
CA THR A 118 18.28 25.69 -5.19
C THR A 118 16.82 26.00 -4.83
N LEU A 119 15.89 25.11 -5.18
CA LEU A 119 14.50 25.28 -4.81
C LEU A 119 14.27 24.84 -3.37
N GLU A 120 13.35 25.51 -2.69
CA GLU A 120 12.91 25.12 -1.36
C GLU A 120 12.20 23.76 -1.44
N THR A 121 12.40 22.93 -0.43
CA THR A 121 11.72 21.63 -0.31
C THR A 121 10.51 21.75 0.60
N ILE A 122 9.36 21.35 0.09
CA ILE A 122 8.07 21.40 0.77
C ILE A 122 7.44 20.00 0.87
N SER A 123 6.54 19.80 1.83
CA SER A 123 5.74 18.57 1.90
C SER A 123 4.75 18.49 0.74
N CYS A 124 4.48 17.28 0.21
CA CYS A 124 3.47 17.11 -0.83
C CYS A 124 2.11 17.64 -0.38
N ASN A 125 1.60 18.65 -1.09
CA ASN A 125 0.33 19.33 -0.80
C ASN A 125 -0.73 19.15 -1.91
N GLU A 126 -0.37 18.55 -3.04
CA GLU A 126 -1.20 18.45 -4.25
C GLU A 126 -1.68 17.02 -4.56
N GLY A 127 -1.57 16.12 -3.57
CA GLY A 127 -1.89 14.71 -3.71
C GLY A 127 -0.68 13.85 -4.08
N TRP A 128 -0.96 12.61 -4.46
CA TRP A 128 0.04 11.56 -4.64
C TRP A 128 -0.15 10.80 -5.94
N GLU A 129 0.97 10.41 -6.54
CA GLU A 129 1.02 9.46 -7.65
C GLU A 129 1.67 8.18 -7.17
N PHE A 130 1.15 7.04 -7.63
CA PHE A 130 1.53 5.72 -7.16
C PHE A 130 1.96 4.83 -8.32
N ASP A 131 2.99 4.01 -8.10
CA ASP A 131 3.39 2.98 -9.05
C ASP A 131 2.39 1.83 -9.02
N THR A 132 1.73 1.59 -10.15
CA THR A 132 0.68 0.57 -10.32
C THR A 132 1.20 -0.73 -10.94
N LYS A 133 2.52 -0.94 -11.06
CA LYS A 133 3.10 -2.15 -11.67
C LYS A 133 2.80 -3.41 -10.87
N ASN A 134 2.86 -3.30 -9.54
CA ASN A 134 2.68 -4.45 -8.63
C ASN A 134 1.22 -4.61 -8.20
N PHE A 135 0.51 -3.50 -8.00
CA PHE A 135 -0.85 -3.50 -7.50
C PHE A 135 -1.69 -2.50 -8.31
N PRO A 136 -2.85 -2.92 -8.86
CA PRO A 136 -3.70 -2.01 -9.62
C PRO A 136 -4.41 -0.98 -8.74
N SER A 137 -4.82 -1.38 -7.54
CA SER A 137 -5.43 -0.51 -6.52
C SER A 137 -5.29 -1.14 -5.13
N THR A 138 -5.09 -0.30 -4.12
CA THR A 138 -4.91 -0.67 -2.72
C THR A 138 -5.52 0.42 -1.84
N ILE A 139 -5.87 0.07 -0.61
CA ILE A 139 -6.43 1.04 0.35
C ILE A 139 -5.45 2.19 0.64
N ILE A 140 -4.15 1.94 0.50
CA ILE A 140 -3.12 2.97 0.68
C ILE A 140 -3.19 4.01 -0.45
N MET A 141 -3.42 3.57 -1.69
CA MET A 141 -3.56 4.45 -2.85
C MET A 141 -4.87 5.24 -2.78
N GLU A 142 -5.98 4.58 -2.49
CA GLU A 142 -7.30 5.19 -2.51
C GLU A 142 -7.51 6.25 -1.42
N PHE A 143 -6.96 6.01 -0.23
CA PHE A 143 -7.06 6.94 0.91
C PHE A 143 -5.79 7.76 1.15
N GLU A 144 -4.81 7.66 0.25
CA GLU A 144 -3.52 8.36 0.34
C GLU A 144 -2.84 8.21 1.71
N LEU A 145 -2.77 6.97 2.21
CA LEU A 145 -2.26 6.63 3.54
C LEU A 145 -0.72 6.56 3.57
N VAL A 146 -0.07 7.62 3.11
CA VAL A 146 1.39 7.73 2.99
C VAL A 146 1.94 8.84 3.86
N CYS A 147 3.25 8.82 4.11
CA CYS A 147 3.98 9.84 4.85
C CYS A 147 3.30 10.19 6.20
N GLY A 148 2.77 11.41 6.35
CA GLY A 148 2.10 11.85 7.58
C GLY A 148 0.87 11.01 7.97
N LYS A 149 0.25 10.31 7.02
CA LYS A 149 -0.92 9.42 7.23
C LYS A 149 -0.55 7.94 7.28
N ALA A 150 0.72 7.57 7.10
CA ALA A 150 1.15 6.17 7.05
C ALA A 150 0.87 5.39 8.35
N TYR A 151 0.78 6.09 9.49
CA TYR A 151 0.45 5.46 10.78
C TYR A 151 -0.99 4.92 10.83
N LEU A 152 -1.91 5.50 10.06
CA LEU A 152 -3.32 5.07 10.02
C LEU A 152 -3.46 3.62 9.53
N THR A 153 -2.60 3.20 8.59
CA THR A 153 -2.54 1.81 8.13
C THR A 153 -2.20 0.85 9.27
N ASN A 154 -1.25 1.22 10.13
CA ASN A 154 -0.86 0.40 11.28
C ASN A 154 -1.97 0.34 12.35
N ILE A 155 -2.68 1.46 12.55
CA ILE A 155 -3.85 1.50 13.45
C ILE A 155 -4.96 0.61 12.92
N ALA A 156 -5.29 0.71 11.63
CA ALA A 156 -6.33 -0.10 11.00
C ALA A 156 -6.04 -1.61 11.14
N GLN A 157 -4.79 -2.01 10.90
CA GLN A 157 -4.36 -3.40 11.10
C GLN A 157 -4.48 -3.83 12.57
N SER A 158 -4.11 -2.97 13.52
CA SER A 158 -4.22 -3.27 14.95
C SER A 158 -5.69 -3.45 15.38
N VAL A 159 -6.58 -2.56 14.93
CA VAL A 159 -8.02 -2.63 15.19
C VAL A 159 -8.61 -3.93 14.61
N PHE A 160 -8.18 -4.34 13.42
CA PHE A 160 -8.60 -5.60 12.81
C PHE A 160 -8.27 -6.82 13.69
N PHE A 161 -7.03 -6.92 14.20
CA PHE A 161 -6.64 -8.04 15.06
C PHE A 161 -7.32 -8.02 16.44
N VAL A 162 -7.59 -6.84 17.00
CA VAL A 162 -8.41 -6.71 18.22
C VAL A 162 -9.83 -7.22 17.95
N GLY A 163 -10.43 -6.86 16.82
CA GLY A 163 -11.73 -7.36 16.38
C GLY A 163 -11.74 -8.88 16.25
N PHE A 164 -10.69 -9.47 15.67
CA PHE A 164 -10.53 -10.92 15.57
C PHE A 164 -10.44 -11.60 16.96
N MET A 165 -9.68 -11.02 17.89
CA MET A 165 -9.56 -11.53 19.26
C MET A 165 -10.93 -11.56 19.94
N VAL A 166 -11.64 -10.43 19.95
CA VAL A 166 -12.99 -10.34 20.55
C VAL A 166 -13.96 -11.31 19.87
N GLY A 167 -13.92 -11.38 18.53
CA GLY A 167 -14.76 -12.28 17.74
C GLY A 167 -14.52 -13.77 18.03
N SER A 168 -13.33 -14.16 18.48
CA SER A 168 -13.03 -15.54 18.87
C SER A 168 -13.45 -15.89 20.30
N VAL A 169 -13.37 -14.95 21.25
CA VAL A 169 -13.66 -15.19 22.67
C VAL A 169 -15.17 -15.28 22.94
N VAL A 170 -15.96 -14.39 22.34
CA VAL A 170 -17.42 -14.31 22.57
C VAL A 170 -18.18 -15.61 22.25
N PRO A 171 -18.03 -16.24 21.07
CA PRO A 171 -18.72 -17.49 20.77
C PRO A 171 -18.21 -18.66 21.62
N GLY A 172 -16.95 -18.64 22.07
CA GLY A 172 -16.42 -19.64 23.00
C GLY A 172 -17.14 -19.61 24.34
N LEU A 173 -17.33 -18.42 24.92
CA LEU A 173 -18.10 -18.25 26.15
C LEU A 173 -19.59 -18.57 25.96
N ALA A 174 -20.16 -18.22 24.80
CA ALA A 174 -21.55 -18.53 24.46
C ALA A 174 -21.80 -20.04 24.24
N ALA A 175 -20.77 -20.81 23.88
CA ALA A 175 -20.87 -22.25 23.71
C ALA A 175 -20.71 -23.02 25.04
N ASP A 176 -20.12 -22.39 26.06
CA ASP A 176 -19.93 -22.97 27.40
C ASP A 176 -21.15 -22.76 28.32
N MET A 177 -21.99 -21.75 28.01
CA MET A 177 -23.25 -21.46 28.71
C MET A 177 -24.45 -22.28 28.23
#